data_AF-A0A352CLJ9-F1
#
_entry.id   AF-A0A352CLJ9-F1
#
_cell.length_a   1.000
_cell.length_b   1.000
_cell.length_c   1.000
_cell.angle_alpha   90.00
_cell.angle_beta   90.00
_cell.angle_gamma   90.00
#
_symmetry.space_group_name_H-M   'P 1'
#
loop_
_entity.id
_entity.type
_entity.pdbx_description
1 polymer ?
#
loop_
_entity_poly.entity_id
_entity_poly.type
_entity_poly.pdbx_seq_one_letter_code
_entity_poly.pdbx_strand_id
1 'polypeptide(L)'
;MKEQFRIDDDQLKDINGGAGVTRWGFKYDDQGTVDFKGLKINAADWKWLIGQYNGNIGDPEYYISMLSAQDVEKFLYEHHPGVR
;
A
#
# COMPACT_ATOMS: atom_id res chain seq x y z
N MET A 1 26.55 2.38 7.90
CA MET A 1 25.30 3.10 7.58
C MET A 1 24.45 2.13 6.77
N LYS A 2 23.25 1.77 7.22
CA LYS A 2 22.42 0.83 6.47
C LYS A 2 21.74 1.59 5.34
N GLU A 3 22.01 1.18 4.11
CA GLU A 3 21.34 1.66 2.91
C GLU A 3 19.83 1.57 3.12
N GLN A 4 19.17 2.73 3.02
CA GLN A 4 17.74 2.78 2.75
C GLN A 4 17.54 2.09 1.41
N PHE A 5 16.96 0.90 1.42
CA PHE A 5 16.31 0.36 0.23
C PHE A 5 15.25 1.38 -0.19
N ARG A 6 15.61 2.26 -1.12
CA ARG A 6 14.63 2.99 -1.91
C ARG A 6 13.81 1.90 -2.58
N ILE A 7 12.54 1.81 -2.21
CA ILE A 7 11.55 1.06 -2.98
C ILE A 7 11.69 1.60 -4.40
N ASP A 8 12.28 0.79 -5.28
CA ASP A 8 12.46 1.17 -6.67
C ASP A 8 11.08 1.42 -7.26
N ASP A 9 10.99 2.49 -8.02
CA ASP A 9 9.76 3.09 -8.55
C ASP A 9 8.87 2.08 -9.30
N ASP A 10 9.41 0.92 -9.69
CA ASP A 10 8.70 -0.17 -10.36
C ASP A 10 7.53 -0.78 -9.56
N GLN A 11 7.58 -0.84 -8.22
CA GLN A 11 6.39 -1.23 -7.43
C GLN A 11 5.36 -0.10 -7.33
N LEU A 12 5.79 1.15 -7.53
CA LEU A 12 4.93 2.34 -7.58
C LEU A 12 4.30 2.56 -8.97
N LYS A 13 4.88 1.94 -10.03
CA LYS A 13 4.46 2.08 -11.43
C LYS A 13 3.16 1.34 -11.75
N ASP A 14 2.77 0.34 -10.97
CA ASP A 14 1.55 -0.45 -11.23
C ASP A 14 0.26 0.36 -11.00
N ILE A 15 0.29 1.44 -10.20
CA ILE A 15 -0.86 2.35 -10.03
C ILE A 15 -0.62 3.61 -10.87
N ASN A 16 -0.66 3.46 -12.19
CA ASN A 16 -0.60 4.56 -13.16
C ASN A 16 -1.84 4.51 -14.07
N GLY A 17 -2.90 5.23 -13.67
CA GLY A 17 -4.01 5.63 -14.54
C GLY A 17 -4.73 4.50 -15.27
N GLY A 18 -5.65 3.84 -14.58
CA GLY A 18 -6.53 2.80 -15.10
C GLY A 18 -6.89 1.78 -14.03
N ALA A 19 -8.00 1.06 -14.17
CA ALA A 19 -8.31 -0.05 -13.26
C ALA A 19 -7.39 -1.26 -13.52
N GLY A 20 -6.99 -1.95 -12.47
CA GLY A 20 -6.07 -3.08 -12.59
C GLY A 20 -5.96 -3.91 -11.31
N VAL A 21 -4.93 -4.75 -11.26
CA VAL A 21 -4.64 -5.64 -10.13
C VAL A 21 -3.16 -5.54 -9.81
N THR A 22 -2.81 -5.29 -8.54
CA THR A 22 -1.41 -5.28 -8.11
C THR A 22 -0.81 -6.69 -8.20
N ARG A 23 0.52 -6.79 -8.06
CA ARG A 23 1.25 -8.06 -8.11
C ARG A 23 0.67 -9.15 -7.18
N TRP A 24 0.07 -8.76 -6.06
CA TRP A 24 -0.52 -9.69 -5.07
C TRP A 24 -2.04 -9.84 -5.13
N GLY A 25 -2.69 -9.35 -6.18
CA GLY A 25 -4.11 -9.60 -6.40
C GLY A 25 -5.04 -8.50 -5.86
N PHE A 26 -4.50 -7.36 -5.38
CA PHE A 26 -5.34 -6.25 -4.93
C PHE A 26 -5.88 -5.47 -6.13
N LYS A 27 -7.20 -5.37 -6.23
CA LYS A 27 -7.83 -4.60 -7.31
C LYS A 27 -7.72 -3.12 -7.03
N TYR A 28 -7.42 -2.33 -8.05
CA TYR A 28 -7.53 -0.87 -7.99
C TYR A 28 -8.43 -0.33 -9.09
N ASP A 29 -9.10 0.78 -8.81
CA ASP A 29 -9.96 1.47 -9.77
C ASP A 29 -9.18 2.47 -10.65
N ASP A 30 -9.88 3.14 -11.57
CA ASP A 30 -9.28 4.11 -12.49
C ASP A 30 -8.65 5.33 -11.80
N GLN A 31 -8.97 5.56 -10.52
CA GLN A 31 -8.38 6.61 -9.69
C GLN A 31 -7.15 6.11 -8.90
N GLY A 32 -6.83 4.81 -9.02
CA GLY A 32 -5.76 4.16 -8.28
C GLY A 32 -6.14 3.81 -6.84
N THR A 33 -7.44 3.79 -6.51
CA THR A 33 -7.91 3.37 -5.19
C THR A 33 -7.90 1.86 -5.09
N VAL A 34 -7.10 1.33 -4.18
CA VAL A 34 -6.95 -0.11 -3.91
C VAL A 34 -8.07 -0.60 -3.00
N ASP A 35 -8.68 -1.74 -3.35
CA ASP A 35 -9.59 -2.49 -2.49
C ASP A 35 -8.81 -3.51 -1.66
N PHE A 36 -8.54 -3.15 -0.41
CA PHE A 36 -7.90 -4.01 0.57
C PHE A 36 -8.95 -4.63 1.49
N LYS A 37 -9.41 -5.85 1.19
CA LYS A 37 -10.37 -6.60 2.02
C LYS A 37 -11.65 -5.78 2.33
N GLY A 38 -12.12 -4.97 1.38
CA GLY A 38 -13.28 -4.08 1.54
C GLY A 38 -12.93 -2.66 2.00
N LEU A 39 -11.70 -2.39 2.41
CA LEU A 39 -11.20 -1.04 2.71
C LEU A 39 -10.72 -0.37 1.42
N LYS A 40 -11.24 0.82 1.13
CA LYS A 40 -10.81 1.62 -0.02
C LYS A 40 -9.64 2.51 0.38
N ILE A 41 -8.48 2.28 -0.21
CA ILE A 41 -7.23 2.98 0.11
C ILE A 41 -6.78 3.73 -1.13
N ASN A 42 -6.65 5.06 -1.06
CA ASN A 42 -6.18 5.84 -2.21
C ASN A 42 -4.73 5.49 -2.58
N ALA A 43 -4.30 5.85 -3.79
CA ALA A 43 -2.97 5.53 -4.28
C ALA A 43 -1.83 6.06 -3.37
N ALA A 44 -1.99 7.25 -2.76
CA ALA A 44 -0.94 7.82 -1.90
C ALA A 44 -0.77 7.02 -0.60
N ASP A 45 -1.89 6.67 0.03
CA ASP A 45 -1.94 5.88 1.26
C ASP A 45 -1.45 4.45 1.04
N TRP A 46 -1.80 3.84 -0.09
CA TRP A 46 -1.30 2.53 -0.46
C TRP A 46 0.23 2.54 -0.63
N LYS A 47 0.77 3.55 -1.31
CA LYS A 47 2.21 3.75 -1.47
C LYS A 47 2.92 3.97 -0.13
N TRP A 48 2.30 4.74 0.76
CA TRP A 48 2.84 4.95 2.10
C TRP A 48 2.87 3.65 2.93
N LEU A 49 1.80 2.86 2.89
CA LEU A 49 1.70 1.56 3.59
C LEU A 49 2.81 0.60 3.13
N ILE A 50 3.01 0.49 1.81
CA ILE A 50 4.13 -0.28 1.22
C ILE A 50 5.47 0.28 1.73
N GLY A 51 5.60 1.61 1.78
CA GLY A 51 6.76 2.33 2.31
C GLY A 51 7.09 2.09 3.78
N GLN A 52 6.11 1.73 4.63
CA GLN A 52 6.35 1.44 6.05
C GLN A 52 7.03 0.08 6.26
N TYR A 53 7.01 -0.79 5.25
CA TYR A 53 7.58 -2.11 5.38
C TYR A 53 9.12 -2.05 5.36
N ASN A 54 9.75 -2.38 6.49
CA ASN A 54 11.20 -2.46 6.66
C ASN A 54 11.65 -3.87 7.10
N GLY A 55 10.86 -4.89 6.78
CA GLY A 55 11.15 -6.27 7.18
C GLY A 55 12.01 -7.04 6.16
N ASN A 56 12.43 -8.26 6.53
CA ASN A 56 13.27 -9.13 5.70
C ASN A 56 12.53 -9.84 4.55
N ILE A 57 11.20 -9.72 4.45
CA ILE A 57 10.44 -10.32 3.34
C ILE A 57 10.68 -9.45 2.10
N GLY A 58 11.11 -10.05 1.00
CA GLY A 58 11.41 -9.30 -0.24
C GLY A 58 10.21 -8.66 -0.93
N ASP A 59 9.01 -8.69 -0.33
CA ASP A 59 7.79 -8.18 -0.94
C ASP A 59 6.87 -7.48 0.10
N PRO A 60 6.82 -6.13 0.09
CA PRO A 60 5.98 -5.34 0.99
C PRO A 60 4.47 -5.60 0.85
N GLU A 61 3.99 -5.85 -0.37
CA GLU A 61 2.56 -6.10 -0.60
C GLU A 61 2.12 -7.44 0.00
N TYR A 62 2.99 -8.46 -0.04
CA TYR A 62 2.74 -9.71 0.65
C TYR A 62 2.57 -9.49 2.16
N TYR A 63 3.42 -8.66 2.77
CA TYR A 63 3.28 -8.33 4.19
C TYR A 63 1.95 -7.66 4.49
N ILE A 64 1.58 -6.66 3.69
CA ILE A 64 0.30 -5.95 3.84
C ILE A 64 -0.87 -6.92 3.69
N SER A 65 -0.78 -7.90 2.80
CA SER A 65 -1.82 -8.94 2.62
C SER A 65 -2.09 -9.78 3.87
N MET A 66 -1.09 -9.94 4.74
CA MET A 66 -1.23 -10.66 6.00
C MET A 66 -1.91 -9.84 7.09
N LEU A 67 -1.97 -8.50 6.96
CA LEU A 67 -2.60 -7.62 7.93
C LEU A 67 -4.13 -7.70 7.87
N SER A 68 -4.81 -7.46 8.98
CA SER A 68 -6.26 -7.29 8.98
C SER A 68 -6.65 -5.93 8.39
N ALA A 69 -7.88 -5.80 7.89
CA ALA A 69 -8.39 -4.50 7.44
C ALA A 69 -8.40 -3.46 8.58
N GLN A 70 -8.64 -3.91 9.81
CA GLN A 70 -8.65 -3.06 11.00
C GLN A 70 -7.25 -2.53 11.37
N ASP A 71 -6.21 -3.36 11.23
CA ASP A 71 -4.83 -2.91 11.46
C ASP A 71 -4.41 -1.87 10.41
N VAL A 72 -4.75 -2.11 9.14
CA VAL A 72 -4.46 -1.18 8.05
C VAL A 72 -5.21 0.13 8.23
N GLU A 73 -6.51 0.09 8.56
CA GLU A 73 -7.30 1.28 8.87
C GLU A 73 -6.68 2.09 10.02
N LYS A 74 -6.20 1.41 11.08
CA LYS A 74 -5.51 2.07 12.18
C LYS A 74 -4.21 2.75 11.73
N PHE A 75 -3.38 2.09 10.92
CA PHE A 75 -2.15 2.68 10.40
C PHE A 75 -2.42 3.91 9.53
N LEU A 76 -3.45 3.87 8.70
CA LEU A 76 -3.87 5.01 7.88
C LEU A 76 -4.37 6.17 8.72
N TYR A 77 -5.14 5.88 9.78
CA TYR A 77 -5.59 6.91 10.73
C TYR A 77 -4.41 7.57 11.47
N GLU A 78 -3.40 6.79 11.87
CA GLU A 78 -2.18 7.33 12.49
C GLU A 78 -1.33 8.15 11.49
N HIS A 79 -1.37 7.82 10.20
CA HIS A 79 -0.69 8.57 9.14
C HIS A 79 -1.32 9.95 8.86
N HIS A 80 -2.65 10.05 8.97
CA HIS A 80 -3.41 11.29 8.81
C HIS A 80 -4.03 11.75 10.15
N PRO A 81 -3.23 12.25 11.10
CA PRO A 81 -3.77 12.76 12.36
C PRO A 81 -4.52 14.07 12.12
N GLY A 82 -5.78 14.01 11.68
CA GLY A 82 -6.60 15.19 11.46
C GLY A 82 -7.79 15.04 10.50
N VAL A 83 -7.93 13.93 9.77
CA VAL A 83 -9.09 13.71 8.89
C VAL A 83 -10.19 13.04 9.70
N ARG A 84 -11.18 13.84 10.13
CA ARG A 84 -12.40 13.39 10.81
C ARG A 84 -13.61 13.94 10.07
#